data_AF-K2BCT0-F1
#
_entry.id   AF-K2BCT0-F1
#
_cell.length_a   1.000
_cell.length_b   1.000
_cell.length_c   1.000
_cell.angle_alpha   90.00
_cell.angle_beta   90.00
_cell.angle_gamma   90.00
#
_symmetry.space_group_name_H-M   'P 1'
#
loop_
_entity.id
_entity.type
_entity.pdbx_description
1 polymer ?
#
loop_
_entity_poly.entity_id
_entity_poly.type
_entity_poly.pdbx_seq_one_letter_code
_entity_poly.pdbx_strand_id
1 'polypeptide(L)'
;RPTVAKSSPYECGFDAFEDAHNPFDVRFYLVAILFIIFDLETAFLFPWAMVIRYIGWSGFWGMMIFLAILVIGFIYEWRKGALEWE
;
A
#
# COMPACT_ATOMS: atom_id res chain seq x y z
N ARG A 1 -18.70 36.73 -11.56
CA ARG A 1 -20.07 36.25 -11.27
C ARG A 1 -20.12 34.76 -11.59
N PRO A 2 -20.73 33.91 -10.75
CA PRO A 2 -20.90 32.49 -11.09
C PRO A 2 -21.85 32.39 -12.28
N THR A 3 -21.45 31.66 -13.30
CA THR A 3 -22.22 31.37 -14.52
C THR A 3 -22.29 29.87 -14.67
N VAL A 4 -23.41 29.35 -15.20
CA VAL A 4 -23.69 27.91 -15.26
C VAL A 4 -22.56 27.12 -15.98
N ALA A 5 -21.99 27.69 -17.04
CA ALA A 5 -20.86 27.13 -17.79
C ALA A 5 -19.50 27.14 -17.03
N LYS A 6 -19.40 27.86 -15.90
CA LYS A 6 -18.19 27.88 -15.06
C LYS A 6 -18.24 26.83 -13.95
N SER A 7 -19.44 26.35 -13.65
CA SER A 7 -19.72 25.27 -12.70
C SER A 7 -19.88 23.91 -13.38
N SER A 8 -19.85 23.85 -14.71
CA SER A 8 -19.89 22.59 -15.46
C SER A 8 -18.50 21.93 -15.49
N PRO A 9 -18.44 20.58 -15.49
CA PRO A 9 -17.21 19.84 -15.72
C PRO A 9 -16.53 20.22 -17.04
N TYR A 10 -15.20 20.14 -17.09
CA TYR A 10 -14.43 20.39 -18.30
C TYR A 10 -14.33 19.09 -19.12
N GLU A 11 -14.98 19.05 -20.28
CA GLU A 11 -15.10 17.86 -21.14
C GLU A 11 -14.61 18.13 -22.59
N CYS A 12 -13.59 18.98 -22.75
CA CYS A 12 -12.98 19.30 -24.04
C CYS A 12 -13.96 19.68 -25.19
N GLY A 13 -15.11 20.26 -24.87
CA GLY A 13 -16.11 20.71 -25.84
C GLY A 13 -17.25 19.73 -26.15
N PHE A 14 -17.32 18.59 -25.45
CA PHE A 14 -18.46 17.68 -25.48
C PHE A 14 -19.30 17.81 -24.20
N ASP A 15 -20.58 17.43 -24.27
CA ASP A 15 -21.38 17.22 -23.06
C ASP A 15 -20.81 16.04 -22.26
N ALA A 16 -20.99 16.01 -20.94
CA ALA A 16 -20.52 14.91 -20.11
C ALA A 16 -21.22 13.61 -20.54
N PHE A 17 -20.51 12.77 -21.30
CA PHE A 17 -20.95 11.44 -21.68
C PHE A 17 -20.36 10.44 -20.67
N GLU A 18 -21.22 9.58 -20.16
CA GLU A 18 -20.95 8.46 -19.24
C GLU A 18 -20.95 8.71 -17.72
N ASP A 19 -21.21 7.60 -17.02
CA ASP A 19 -21.34 7.46 -15.57
C ASP A 19 -19.94 7.60 -14.92
N ALA A 20 -19.82 8.41 -13.86
CA ALA A 20 -18.52 8.69 -13.20
C ALA A 20 -17.95 7.48 -12.43
N HIS A 21 -18.66 6.35 -12.42
CA HIS A 21 -18.28 5.14 -11.73
C HIS A 21 -17.58 4.17 -12.68
N ASN A 22 -16.28 4.40 -12.88
CA ASN A 22 -15.43 3.41 -13.54
C ASN A 22 -15.06 2.31 -12.52
N PRO A 23 -15.19 1.01 -12.83
CA PRO A 23 -14.65 -0.05 -11.98
C PRO A 23 -13.15 0.20 -11.74
N PHE A 24 -12.81 0.52 -10.49
CA PHE A 24 -11.44 0.74 -10.08
C PHE A 24 -10.67 -0.58 -10.10
N ASP A 25 -9.44 -0.53 -10.60
CA ASP A 25 -8.57 -1.70 -10.62
C ASP A 25 -8.20 -2.11 -9.18
N VAL A 26 -8.39 -3.40 -8.85
CA VAL A 26 -8.10 -3.98 -7.53
C VAL A 26 -6.61 -3.82 -7.17
N ARG A 27 -5.74 -3.62 -8.17
CA ARG A 27 -4.30 -3.39 -8.00
C ARG A 27 -3.96 -2.22 -7.06
N PHE A 28 -4.71 -1.11 -7.12
CA PHE A 28 -4.47 0.04 -6.22
C PHE A 28 -4.71 -0.32 -4.75
N TYR A 29 -5.67 -1.21 -4.49
CA TYR A 29 -5.97 -1.67 -3.14
C TYR A 29 -4.89 -2.60 -2.59
N LEU A 30 -4.31 -3.47 -3.45
CA LEU A 30 -3.20 -4.36 -3.05
C LEU A 30 -1.97 -3.55 -2.65
N VAL A 31 -1.61 -2.52 -3.42
CA VAL A 31 -0.50 -1.61 -3.07
C VAL A 31 -0.77 -0.89 -1.74
N ALA A 32 -2.01 -0.44 -1.50
CA ALA A 32 -2.38 0.22 -0.26
C ALA A 32 -2.27 -0.72 0.95
N ILE A 33 -2.76 -1.95 0.85
CA ILE A 33 -2.62 -2.95 1.93
C ILE A 33 -1.16 -3.26 2.20
N LEU A 34 -0.36 -3.49 1.15
CA LEU A 34 1.06 -3.78 1.28
C LEU A 34 1.79 -2.63 1.98
N PHE A 35 1.48 -1.39 1.62
CA PHE A 35 2.03 -0.21 2.29
C PHE A 35 1.66 -0.17 3.78
N ILE A 36 0.41 -0.46 4.14
CA ILE A 36 -0.03 -0.52 5.54
C ILE A 36 0.72 -1.61 6.32
N ILE A 37 0.90 -2.80 5.74
CA ILE A 37 1.61 -3.91 6.37
C ILE A 37 3.09 -3.54 6.58
N PHE A 38 3.74 -2.94 5.58
CA PHE A 38 5.12 -2.51 5.68
C PHE A 38 5.31 -1.37 6.70
N ASP A 39 4.40 -0.40 6.76
CA ASP A 39 4.42 0.65 7.77
C ASP A 39 4.31 0.06 9.19
N LEU A 40 3.38 -0.88 9.37
CA LEU A 40 3.22 -1.61 10.63
C LEU A 40 4.48 -2.40 11.01
N GLU A 41 5.13 -3.05 10.05
CA GLU A 41 6.41 -3.75 10.26
C GLU A 41 7.48 -2.78 10.79
N THR A 42 7.63 -1.60 10.17
CA THR A 42 8.61 -0.61 10.64
C THR A 42 8.29 -0.11 12.05
N ALA A 43 7.01 0.06 12.38
CA ALA A 43 6.57 0.42 13.73
C ALA A 43 6.98 -0.60 14.80
N PHE A 44 7.07 -1.90 14.45
CA PHE A 44 7.59 -2.95 15.34
C PHE A 44 9.13 -3.02 15.36
N LEU A 45 9.79 -2.71 14.25
CA LEU A 45 11.25 -2.69 14.14
C LEU A 45 11.89 -1.61 15.03
N PHE A 46 11.29 -0.42 15.12
CA PHE A 46 11.82 0.70 15.92
C PHE A 46 12.04 0.36 17.41
N PRO A 47 11.02 -0.06 18.18
CA PRO A 47 11.20 -0.37 19.59
C PRO A 47 12.15 -1.57 19.77
N TRP A 48 12.08 -2.59 18.92
CA TRP A 48 13.00 -3.72 18.97
C TRP A 48 14.46 -3.30 18.78
N ALA A 49 14.74 -2.44 17.79
CA ALA A 49 16.08 -1.92 17.54
C ALA A 49 16.63 -1.13 18.75
N MET A 50 15.76 -0.43 19.46
CA MET A 50 16.12 0.30 20.69
C MET A 50 16.48 -0.65 21.84
N VAL A 51 15.79 -1.79 21.99
CA VAL A 51 15.97 -2.69 23.14
C VAL A 51 16.74 -3.98 22.85
N ILE A 52 17.22 -4.20 21.62
CA ILE A 52 17.89 -5.44 21.18
C ILE A 52 19.05 -5.87 22.10
N ARG A 53 19.79 -4.89 22.65
CA ARG A 53 20.90 -5.13 23.60
C ARG A 53 20.44 -5.71 24.93
N TYR A 54 19.19 -5.44 25.34
CA TYR A 54 18.61 -5.92 26.60
C TYR A 54 17.91 -7.28 26.45
N ILE A 55 17.27 -7.54 25.31
CA ILE A 55 16.55 -8.80 25.06
C ILE A 55 17.53 -9.94 24.71
N GLY A 56 18.70 -9.62 24.15
CA GLY A 56 19.72 -10.61 23.81
C GLY A 56 19.33 -11.52 22.65
N TRP A 57 19.90 -12.74 22.62
CA TRP A 57 19.82 -13.64 21.45
C TRP A 57 18.39 -14.12 21.14
N SER A 58 17.53 -14.27 22.16
CA SER A 58 16.13 -14.66 21.99
C SER A 58 15.33 -13.57 21.25
N GLY A 59 15.53 -12.30 21.62
CA GLY A 59 14.92 -11.16 20.93
C GLY A 59 15.42 -10.99 19.50
N PHE A 60 16.68 -11.33 19.25
CA PHE A 60 17.23 -11.34 17.90
C PHE A 60 16.54 -12.38 17.02
N TRP A 61 16.50 -13.65 17.44
CA TRP A 61 15.85 -14.70 16.65
C TRP A 61 14.35 -14.50 16.49
N GLY A 62 13.67 -13.98 17.52
CA GLY A 62 12.25 -13.63 17.44
C GLY A 62 11.96 -12.63 16.31
N MET A 63 12.77 -11.56 16.21
CA MET A 63 12.63 -10.59 15.13
C MET A 63 13.05 -11.16 13.77
N MET A 64 14.11 -11.97 13.71
CA MET A 64 14.51 -12.60 12.45
C MET A 64 13.41 -13.51 11.87
N ILE A 65 12.69 -14.25 12.72
CA ILE A 65 11.54 -15.06 12.30
C ILE A 65 10.39 -14.17 11.82
N PHE A 66 10.10 -13.10 12.55
CA PHE A 66 9.06 -12.13 12.17
C PHE A 66 9.33 -11.53 10.77
N LEU A 67 10.55 -11.04 10.54
CA LEU A 67 10.97 -10.53 9.23
C LEU A 67 10.93 -11.60 8.13
N ALA A 68 11.35 -12.83 8.44
CA ALA A 68 11.33 -13.92 7.46
C ALA A 68 9.90 -14.25 6.98
N ILE A 69 8.91 -14.27 7.88
CA ILE A 69 7.51 -14.52 7.53
C ILE A 69 7.00 -13.42 6.58
N LEU A 70 7.31 -12.16 6.87
CA LEU A 70 6.89 -11.02 6.06
C LEU A 70 7.56 -11.02 4.68
N VAL A 71 8.87 -11.30 4.61
CA VAL A 71 9.60 -11.41 3.34
C VAL A 71 9.02 -12.53 2.47
N ILE A 72 8.65 -13.67 3.06
CA ILE A 72 7.99 -14.76 2.31
C ILE A 72 6.63 -14.30 1.77
N GLY A 73 5.83 -13.59 2.58
CA GLY A 73 4.56 -13.00 2.15
C GLY A 73 4.75 -12.02 0.98
N PHE A 74 5.75 -11.15 1.08
CA PHE A 74 6.09 -10.20 0.02
C PHE A 74 6.53 -10.89 -1.28
N ILE A 75 7.39 -11.91 -1.19
CA ILE A 75 7.81 -12.69 -2.36
C ILE A 75 6.62 -13.40 -3.02
N TYR A 76 5.66 -13.89 -2.21
CA TYR A 76 4.45 -14.51 -2.74
C TYR A 76 3.60 -13.52 -3.53
N GLU A 77 3.38 -12.31 -3.01
CA GLU A 77 2.63 -11.26 -3.71
C GLU A 77 3.33 -10.78 -4.97
N TRP A 78 4.66 -10.61 -4.91
CA TRP A 78 5.47 -10.30 -6.09
C TRP A 78 5.29 -11.34 -7.18
N ARG A 79 5.44 -12.62 -6.84
CA ARG A 79 5.29 -13.72 -7.81
C ARG A 79 3.88 -13.85 -8.39
N LYS A 80 2.87 -13.37 -7.68
CA LYS A 80 1.48 -13.37 -8.15
C LYS A 80 1.20 -12.23 -9.15
N GLY A 81 2.17 -11.36 -9.42
CA GLY A 81 2.02 -10.25 -10.37
C GLY A 81 1.12 -9.13 -9.85
N ALA A 82 0.88 -9.07 -8.53
CA ALA A 82 0.09 -8.01 -7.90
C ALA A 82 0.72 -6.61 -8.04
N LEU A 83 2.01 -6.57 -8.39
CA LEU A 83 2.86 -5.37 -8.48
C LEU A 83 3.28 -5.03 -9.92
N GLU A 84 2.91 -5.83 -10.92
CA GLU A 84 3.30 -5.57 -12.31
C GLU A 84 2.31 -4.62 -13.00
N TRP A 85 2.87 -3.64 -13.70
CA TRP A 85 2.15 -2.60 -14.44
C TRP A 85 2.41 -2.81 -15.94
N GLU A 86 1.41 -3.31 -16.65
CA GLU A 86 1.24 -3.07 -18.10
C GLU A 86 0.12 -2.05 -18.28
#